data_AF-A0A2V6FA02-F1
#
_entry.id   AF-A0A2V6FA02-F1
#
_cell.length_a   1.000
_cell.length_b   1.000
_cell.length_c   1.000
_cell.angle_alpha   90.00
_cell.angle_beta   90.00
_cell.angle_gamma   90.00
#
_symmetry.space_group_name_H-M   'P 1'
#
loop_
_entity.id
_entity.type
_entity.pdbx_description
1 polymer ?
#
loop_
_entity_poly.entity_id
_entity_poly.type
_entity_poly.pdbx_seq_one_letter_code
_entity_poly.pdbx_strand_id
1 'polypeptide(L)'
;LPSFRRFTEIAEPPPDKVFVFIDVHEDGILDSLFGIPWPGSPFPDQWWDLPANRHNQGCNLSFADGHAERWRWVAPKIFIELGQSIAPNGEMKDYRRVQSGVRPATN
;
A
#
# COMPACT_ATOMS: atom_id res chain seq x y z
N LEU A 1 8.51 -8.79 8.80
CA LEU A 1 8.29 -7.66 7.85
C LEU A 1 9.43 -6.67 8.04
N PRO A 2 10.05 -6.14 6.97
CA PRO A 2 11.00 -5.03 7.09
C PRO A 2 10.31 -3.82 7.76
N SER A 3 11.00 -3.13 8.66
CA SER A 3 10.46 -1.96 9.36
C SER A 3 11.55 -0.94 9.65
N PHE A 4 11.24 0.34 9.62
CA PHE A 4 12.13 1.41 10.08
C PHE A 4 12.01 1.57 11.60
N ARG A 5 13.14 1.66 12.30
CA ARG A 5 13.18 1.89 13.77
C ARG A 5 13.40 3.36 14.11
N ARG A 6 13.99 4.12 13.20
CA ARG A 6 14.27 5.55 13.35
C ARG A 6 13.95 6.26 12.04
N PHE A 7 13.51 7.51 12.13
CA PHE A 7 13.25 8.33 10.95
C PHE A 7 14.47 8.44 10.03
N THR A 8 15.68 8.54 10.60
CA THR A 8 16.94 8.61 9.84
C THR A 8 17.29 7.33 9.07
N GLU A 9 16.54 6.23 9.25
CA GLU A 9 16.70 5.01 8.45
C GLU A 9 15.91 5.04 7.14
N ILE A 10 15.01 6.02 6.97
CA ILE A 10 14.20 6.20 5.78
C ILE A 10 15.05 6.89 4.71
N ALA A 11 15.86 6.10 4.02
CA ALA A 11 16.74 6.56 2.94
C ALA A 11 16.24 6.13 1.56
N GLU A 12 15.79 4.88 1.44
CA GLU A 12 15.25 4.30 0.20
C GLU A 12 14.04 3.39 0.55
N PRO A 13 12.80 3.78 0.19
CA PRO A 13 12.43 5.04 -0.47
C PRO A 13 12.69 6.27 0.43
N PRO A 14 12.85 7.48 -0.15
CA PRO A 14 12.97 8.71 0.63
C PRO A 14 11.67 9.01 1.41
N PRO A 15 11.71 9.85 2.46
CA PRO A 15 10.56 10.09 3.34
C PRO A 15 9.27 10.57 2.65
N ASP A 16 9.38 11.30 1.54
CA ASP A 16 8.25 11.78 0.73
C ASP A 16 7.62 10.67 -0.15
N LYS A 17 8.18 9.46 -0.13
CA LYS A 17 7.68 8.30 -0.88
C LYS A 17 7.21 7.16 0.01
N VAL A 18 7.55 7.18 1.30
CA VAL A 18 7.08 6.19 2.28
C VAL A 18 5.76 6.66 2.88
N PHE A 19 4.66 5.95 2.63
CA PHE A 19 3.40 6.25 3.30
C PHE A 19 3.38 5.68 4.72
N VAL A 20 2.68 6.35 5.62
CA VAL A 20 2.52 5.97 7.03
C VAL A 20 1.07 5.67 7.41
N PHE A 21 0.10 6.21 6.66
CA PHE A 21 -1.32 5.85 6.78
C PHE A 21 -1.96 5.75 5.40
N ILE A 22 -2.90 4.81 5.27
CA ILE A 22 -3.74 4.56 4.11
C ILE A 22 -5.03 3.87 4.60
N ASP A 23 -6.15 4.10 3.92
CA ASP A 23 -7.43 3.44 4.24
C ASP A 23 -7.48 2.02 3.66
N VAL A 24 -7.86 1.04 4.48
CA VAL A 24 -8.25 -0.31 4.05
C VAL A 24 -9.71 -0.29 3.56
N HIS A 25 -10.03 -1.11 2.56
CA HIS A 25 -11.40 -1.32 2.08
C HIS A 25 -12.31 -1.77 3.23
N GLU A 26 -13.49 -1.17 3.37
CA GLU A 26 -14.40 -1.34 4.51
C GLU A 26 -14.74 -2.82 4.83
N ASP A 27 -14.97 -3.63 3.81
CA ASP A 27 -15.27 -5.06 3.96
C ASP A 27 -14.05 -5.93 4.34
N GLY A 28 -12.83 -5.37 4.28
CA GLY A 28 -11.57 -6.07 4.51
C GLY A 28 -10.83 -5.65 5.77
N ILE A 29 -11.41 -4.81 6.63
CA ILE A 29 -10.75 -4.35 7.86
C ILE A 29 -10.66 -5.51 8.86
N LEU A 30 -9.44 -6.03 9.06
CA LEU A 30 -9.17 -7.11 10.03
C LEU A 30 -8.53 -6.59 11.31
N ASP A 31 -7.62 -5.61 11.21
CA ASP A 31 -6.92 -5.02 12.34
C ASP A 31 -6.59 -3.53 12.10
N SER A 32 -5.68 -2.97 12.91
CA SER A 32 -5.31 -1.55 12.87
C SER A 32 -4.10 -1.24 11.96
N LEU A 33 -3.70 -2.15 11.07
CA LEU A 33 -2.57 -2.02 10.17
C LEU A 33 -3.01 -2.13 8.70
N PHE A 34 -2.15 -1.65 7.81
CA PHE A 34 -2.23 -1.94 6.38
C PHE A 34 -0.99 -2.74 5.98
N GLY A 35 -1.22 -3.91 5.39
CA GLY A 35 -0.22 -4.86 4.96
C GLY A 35 -0.20 -5.01 3.44
N ILE A 36 1.02 -5.15 2.92
CA ILE A 36 1.27 -5.50 1.52
C ILE A 36 2.61 -6.25 1.45
N PRO A 37 2.75 -7.28 0.59
CA PRO A 37 4.06 -7.83 0.27
C PRO A 37 5.02 -6.71 -0.16
N TRP A 38 6.18 -6.62 0.51
CA TRP A 38 7.17 -5.57 0.23
C TRP A 38 7.99 -5.89 -1.03
N PRO A 39 8.68 -4.91 -1.63
CA PRO A 39 9.58 -5.17 -2.74
C PRO A 39 10.66 -6.20 -2.37
N GLY A 40 10.77 -7.27 -3.17
CA GLY A 40 11.70 -8.38 -2.92
C GLY A 40 11.22 -9.39 -1.87
N SER A 41 9.96 -9.31 -1.42
CA SER A 41 9.40 -10.34 -0.54
C SER A 41 9.29 -11.70 -1.26
N PRO A 42 9.36 -12.83 -0.53
CA PRO A 42 9.13 -14.17 -1.09
C PRO A 42 7.64 -14.48 -1.31
N PHE A 43 6.75 -13.57 -0.96
CA PHE A 43 5.30 -13.76 -1.08
C PHE A 43 4.84 -13.42 -2.51
N PRO A 44 3.75 -14.05 -2.99
CA PRO A 44 3.17 -13.70 -4.27
C PRO A 44 2.66 -12.26 -4.26
N ASP A 45 2.63 -11.64 -5.44
CA ASP A 45 1.99 -10.34 -5.61
C ASP A 45 0.48 -10.48 -5.42
N GLN A 46 0.00 -10.02 -4.28
CA GLN A 46 -1.41 -10.04 -3.89
C GLN A 46 -1.70 -8.90 -2.91
N TRP A 47 -2.96 -8.48 -2.83
CA TRP A 47 -3.39 -7.54 -1.81
C TRP A 47 -3.61 -8.32 -0.51
N TRP A 48 -2.70 -8.18 0.46
CA TRP A 48 -2.99 -8.62 1.82
C TRP A 48 -4.17 -7.83 2.36
N ASP A 49 -4.03 -6.51 2.33
CA ASP A 49 -5.13 -5.57 2.53
C ASP A 49 -5.40 -4.81 1.22
N LEU A 50 -6.66 -4.84 0.79
CA LEU A 50 -7.10 -4.07 -0.37
C LEU A 50 -7.32 -2.60 0.06
N PRO A 51 -6.72 -1.60 -0.60
CA PRO A 51 -6.96 -0.21 -0.23
C PRO A 51 -8.39 0.21 -0.56
N ALA A 52 -8.95 1.12 0.24
CA ALA A 52 -10.26 1.69 -0.04
C ALA A 52 -10.25 2.46 -1.37
N ASN A 53 -11.41 2.56 -2.01
CA ASN A 53 -11.62 3.31 -3.25
C ASN A 53 -12.78 4.31 -3.15
N ARG A 54 -13.22 4.65 -1.94
CA ARG A 54 -14.26 5.65 -1.70
C ARG A 54 -13.86 7.01 -2.30
N HIS A 55 -14.81 7.91 -2.46
CA HIS A 55 -14.55 9.26 -3.00
C HIS A 55 -13.96 9.25 -4.43
N ASN A 56 -14.71 8.66 -5.37
CA ASN A 56 -14.40 8.62 -6.81
C ASN A 56 -13.12 7.82 -7.13
N GLN A 57 -13.13 6.54 -6.72
CA GLN A 57 -12.01 5.59 -6.90
C GLN A 57 -10.71 6.14 -6.31
N GLY A 58 -10.76 6.69 -5.10
CA GLY A 58 -9.61 7.33 -4.49
C GLY A 58 -9.29 6.82 -3.10
N CYS A 59 -8.11 7.21 -2.62
CA CYS A 59 -7.64 6.99 -1.27
C CYS A 59 -6.74 8.15 -0.86
N ASN A 60 -6.76 8.53 0.41
CA ASN A 60 -5.83 9.52 0.95
C ASN A 60 -4.70 8.79 1.67
N LEU A 61 -3.47 9.21 1.38
CA LEU A 61 -2.27 8.69 2.02
C LEU A 61 -1.53 9.84 2.70
N SER A 62 -0.97 9.58 3.88
CA SER A 62 0.01 10.49 4.49
C SER A 62 1.40 9.87 4.44
N PHE A 63 2.43 10.70 4.34
CA PHE A 63 3.81 10.28 4.11
C PHE A 63 4.72 10.59 5.30
N ALA A 64 5.89 9.95 5.33
CA ALA A 64 6.82 10.05 6.45
C ALA A 64 7.39 11.46 6.64
N ASP A 65 7.49 12.26 5.58
CA ASP A 65 7.86 13.69 5.66
C ASP A 65 6.74 14.62 6.16
N GLY A 66 5.52 14.08 6.38
CA GLY A 66 4.37 14.78 6.93
C GLY A 66 3.37 15.34 5.92
N HIS A 67 3.59 15.18 4.60
CA HIS A 67 2.58 15.60 3.62
C HIS A 67 1.47 14.54 3.43
N ALA A 68 0.43 14.91 2.69
CA ALA A 68 -0.64 14.00 2.29
C ALA A 68 -0.96 14.14 0.81
N GLU A 69 -1.32 13.02 0.16
CA GLU A 69 -1.76 12.98 -1.22
C GLU A 69 -3.10 12.26 -1.34
N ARG A 70 -3.95 12.70 -2.27
CA ARG A 70 -5.08 11.90 -2.74
C ARG A 70 -4.67 11.14 -3.99
N TRP A 71 -4.69 9.82 -3.91
CA TRP A 71 -4.45 8.95 -5.04
C TRP A 71 -5.78 8.57 -5.68
N ARG A 72 -5.84 8.58 -7.02
CA ARG A 72 -6.93 7.99 -7.79
C ARG A 72 -6.43 6.68 -8.40
N TRP A 73 -7.17 5.60 -8.17
CA TRP A 73 -6.85 4.27 -8.65
C TRP A 73 -7.15 4.12 -10.13
N VAL A 74 -6.30 3.35 -10.81
CA VAL A 74 -6.52 2.95 -12.20
C VAL A 74 -7.68 1.97 -12.29
N ALA A 75 -7.75 1.02 -11.35
CA ALA A 75 -8.79 0.00 -11.29
C ALA A 75 -9.69 0.17 -10.06
N PRO A 76 -11.00 -0.14 -10.16
CA PRO A 76 -11.86 -0.26 -8.98
C PRO A 76 -11.29 -1.30 -8.02
N LYS A 77 -11.24 -0.96 -6.72
CA LYS A 77 -10.93 -1.89 -5.64
C LYS A 77 -12.24 -2.60 -5.29
N ILE A 78 -12.38 -3.85 -5.73
CA ILE A 78 -13.53 -4.70 -5.43
C ILE A 78 -13.04 -5.76 -4.46
N PHE A 79 -13.56 -5.72 -3.24
CA PHE A 79 -13.25 -6.72 -2.24
C PHE A 79 -13.92 -8.06 -2.58
N ILE A 80 -13.12 -9.13 -2.54
CA ILE A 80 -13.55 -10.51 -2.78
C ILE A 80 -13.27 -11.33 -1.52
N GLU A 81 -12.02 -11.27 -1.05
CA GLU A 81 -11.55 -12.00 0.13
C GLU A 81 -10.26 -11.35 0.69
N LEU A 82 -9.91 -11.68 1.93
CA LEU A 82 -8.64 -11.29 2.51
C LEU A 82 -7.48 -11.98 1.77
N GLY A 83 -6.40 -11.25 1.48
CA GLY A 83 -5.28 -11.82 0.74
C GLY A 83 -5.56 -12.06 -0.76
N GLN A 84 -6.51 -11.35 -1.36
CA GLN A 84 -6.94 -11.60 -2.74
C GLN A 84 -5.86 -11.31 -3.79
N SER A 85 -5.96 -12.06 -4.89
CA SER A 85 -5.17 -11.82 -6.10
C SER A 85 -5.46 -10.44 -6.71
N ILE A 86 -4.45 -9.88 -7.37
CA ILE A 86 -4.57 -8.60 -8.10
C ILE A 86 -5.44 -8.81 -9.35
N ALA A 87 -6.44 -7.95 -9.55
CA ALA A 87 -7.34 -8.07 -10.69
C ALA A 87 -6.64 -7.79 -12.04
N PRO A 88 -6.96 -8.53 -13.12
CA PRO A 88 -6.33 -8.39 -14.44
C PRO A 88 -6.88 -7.19 -15.25
N ASN A 89 -7.31 -6.11 -14.58
CA ASN A 89 -7.94 -4.92 -15.17
C ASN A 89 -7.04 -3.67 -15.08
N GLY A 90 -5.72 -3.86 -14.97
CA GLY A 90 -4.75 -2.78 -14.79
C GLY A 90 -4.43 -2.47 -13.32
N GLU A 91 -5.05 -3.17 -12.37
CA GLU A 91 -4.82 -2.99 -10.93
C GLU A 91 -3.36 -3.21 -10.50
N MET A 92 -2.59 -4.01 -11.25
CA MET A 92 -1.15 -4.19 -11.02
C MET A 92 -0.39 -2.84 -10.96
N LYS A 93 -0.84 -1.80 -11.68
CA LYS A 93 -0.23 -0.47 -11.59
C LYS A 93 -0.45 0.19 -10.23
N ASP A 94 -1.66 0.06 -9.68
CA ASP A 94 -1.98 0.55 -8.34
C ASP A 94 -1.19 -0.23 -7.29
N TYR A 95 -1.12 -1.56 -7.45
CA TYR A 95 -0.35 -2.46 -6.59
C TYR A 95 1.11 -2.05 -6.48
N ARG A 96 1.80 -1.90 -7.63
CA ARG A 96 3.21 -1.50 -7.63
C ARG A 96 3.43 -0.10 -7.07
N ARG A 97 2.48 0.83 -7.27
CA ARG A 97 2.55 2.16 -6.68
C ARG A 97 2.51 2.10 -5.15
N VAL A 98 1.55 1.36 -4.58
CA VAL A 98 1.48 1.17 -3.13
C VAL A 98 2.71 0.42 -2.62
N GLN A 99 3.11 -0.68 -3.27
CA GLN A 99 4.28 -1.47 -2.88
C GLN A 99 5.59 -0.65 -2.90
N SER A 100 5.72 0.33 -3.80
CA SER A 100 6.89 1.20 -3.85
C SER A 100 7.04 2.11 -2.62
N GLY A 101 5.96 2.31 -1.86
CA GLY A 101 5.95 3.17 -0.66
C GLY A 101 6.21 2.43 0.65
N VAL A 102 6.62 1.15 0.60
CA VAL A 102 7.00 0.38 1.80
C VAL A 102 8.49 0.01 1.78
N ARG A 103 9.06 -0.25 2.96
CA ARG A 103 10.48 -0.63 3.09
C ARG A 103 10.77 -1.93 2.32
N PRO A 104 11.74 -1.94 1.37
CA PRO A 104 12.13 -3.16 0.66
C PRO A 104 12.84 -4.15 1.58
N ALA A 105 13.01 -5.38 1.10
CA ALA A 105 13.98 -6.28 1.72
C ALA A 105 15.38 -5.63 1.65
N THR A 106 16.10 -5.60 2.77
CA THR A 106 17.53 -5.30 2.73
C THR A 106 18.24 -6.44 1.99
N ASN A 107 19.13 -6.11 1.05
CA ASN A 107 20.15 -7.06 0.60
C ASN A 107 21.08 -7.43 1.77
#